data_AF-A0A9E4B398-F1
#
_entry.id   AF-A0A9E4B398-F1
#
_cell.length_a   1.000
_cell.length_b   1.000
_cell.length_c   1.000
_cell.angle_alpha   90.00
_cell.angle_beta   90.00
_cell.angle_gamma   90.00
#
_symmetry.space_group_name_H-M   'P 1'
#
loop_
_entity.id
_entity.type
_entity.pdbx_description
1 polymer ?
#
loop_
_entity_poly.entity_id
_entity_poly.type
_entity_poly.pdbx_seq_one_letter_code
_entity_poly.pdbx_strand_id
1 'polypeptide(L)'
;MDLYLNPSKITEIIGVEEEIIKRTLERRDGDIEPYLRVVSAPPENPGDRPKPQIQLRIDGLALLIKKLTYNIPTDDIIENLSCQVFHITHLRETCEKLETENQALIAENEQLQERVGTFQTEKDNLSAEVEDLKSQLIAERSKTWVARLLKRGD
;
A
#
# COMPACT_ATOMS: atom_id res chain seq x y z
N MET A 1 16.35 -11.75 -49.00
CA MET A 1 15.76 -10.51 -49.52
C MET A 1 15.69 -9.54 -48.37
N ASP A 2 16.30 -8.37 -48.48
CA ASP A 2 16.20 -7.36 -47.43
C ASP A 2 14.82 -6.71 -47.49
N LEU A 3 13.93 -7.16 -46.60
CA LEU A 3 12.57 -6.62 -46.51
C LEU A 3 12.60 -5.34 -45.66
N TYR A 4 12.23 -4.23 -46.29
CA TYR A 4 12.11 -2.93 -45.64
C TYR A 4 10.66 -2.51 -45.58
N LEU A 5 10.28 -1.94 -44.44
CA LEU A 5 8.91 -1.59 -44.09
C LEU A 5 8.79 -0.06 -44.02
N ASN A 6 7.74 0.45 -44.65
CA ASN A 6 7.32 1.85 -44.47
C ASN A 6 6.71 2.04 -43.08
N PRO A 7 6.75 3.25 -42.49
CA PRO A 7 6.11 3.56 -41.22
C PRO A 7 4.65 3.09 -41.15
N SER A 8 3.87 3.31 -42.21
CA SER A 8 2.47 2.82 -42.30
C SER A 8 2.37 1.28 -42.22
N LYS A 9 3.30 0.55 -42.84
CA LYS A 9 3.31 -0.91 -42.76
C LYS A 9 3.77 -1.40 -41.38
N ILE A 10 4.66 -0.67 -40.74
CA ILE A 10 5.06 -0.94 -39.36
C ILE A 10 3.85 -0.73 -38.43
N THR A 11 3.12 0.38 -38.56
CA THR A 11 1.87 0.65 -37.83
C THR A 11 0.90 -0.53 -37.90
N GLU A 12 0.67 -1.09 -39.10
CA GLU A 12 -0.19 -2.27 -39.28
C GLU A 12 0.33 -3.53 -38.54
N ILE A 13 1.66 -3.69 -38.42
CA ILE A 13 2.28 -4.88 -37.81
C ILE A 13 2.31 -4.79 -36.29
N ILE A 14 2.70 -3.64 -35.73
CA ILE A 14 2.91 -3.47 -34.28
C ILE A 14 1.73 -2.79 -33.57
N GLY A 15 0.79 -2.20 -34.31
CA GLY A 15 -0.39 -1.53 -33.74
C GLY A 15 -0.09 -0.21 -33.03
N VAL A 16 1.03 0.44 -33.34
CA VAL A 16 1.44 1.74 -32.78
C VAL A 16 1.18 2.84 -33.78
N GLU A 17 0.72 4.01 -33.33
CA GLU A 17 0.42 5.16 -34.18
C GLU A 17 1.62 5.56 -35.06
N GLU A 18 1.36 5.82 -36.35
CA GLU A 18 2.40 6.07 -37.35
C GLU A 18 3.27 7.29 -37.00
N GLU A 19 2.66 8.31 -36.39
CA GLU A 19 3.37 9.52 -35.95
C GLU A 19 4.41 9.22 -34.87
N ILE A 20 4.09 8.33 -33.92
CA ILE A 20 5.01 7.89 -32.87
C ILE A 20 6.17 7.10 -33.48
N ILE A 21 5.88 6.23 -34.45
CA ILE A 21 6.88 5.47 -35.19
C ILE A 21 7.82 6.41 -35.95
N LYS A 22 7.27 7.38 -36.70
CA LYS A 22 8.06 8.39 -37.44
C LYS A 22 9.00 9.16 -36.53
N ARG A 23 8.48 9.74 -35.44
CA ARG A 23 9.29 10.47 -34.46
C ARG A 23 10.40 9.59 -33.86
N THR A 24 10.11 8.32 -33.61
CA THR A 24 11.09 7.39 -33.05
C THR A 24 12.19 7.04 -34.06
N LEU A 25 11.84 6.86 -35.34
CA LEU A 25 12.82 6.59 -36.40
C LEU A 25 13.66 7.83 -36.77
N GLU A 26 13.07 9.03 -36.71
CA GLU A 26 13.76 10.30 -36.98
C GLU A 26 14.85 10.64 -35.97
N ARG A 27 14.75 10.13 -34.73
CA ARG A 27 15.79 10.30 -33.71
C ARG A 27 17.12 9.66 -34.08
N ARG A 28 17.13 8.70 -35.01
CA ARG A 28 18.34 8.03 -35.52
C ARG A 28 19.25 7.51 -34.40
N ASP A 29 18.64 6.83 -33.44
CA ASP A 29 19.39 6.20 -32.34
C ASP A 29 20.46 5.26 -32.89
N GLY A 30 21.66 5.27 -32.30
CA GLY A 30 22.82 4.56 -32.86
C GLY A 30 22.65 3.04 -32.99
N ASP A 31 21.74 2.44 -32.25
CA ASP A 31 21.39 1.02 -32.34
C ASP A 31 20.36 0.69 -33.44
N ILE A 32 19.54 1.68 -33.86
CA ILE A 32 18.54 1.52 -34.91
C ILE A 32 19.03 2.01 -36.28
N GLU A 33 19.95 2.98 -36.29
CA GLU A 33 20.53 3.60 -37.49
C GLU A 33 21.01 2.60 -38.55
N PRO A 34 21.68 1.47 -38.20
CA PRO A 34 22.14 0.49 -39.19
C PRO A 34 21.02 -0.21 -39.97
N TYR A 35 19.78 -0.11 -39.50
CA TYR A 35 18.60 -0.73 -40.09
C TYR A 35 17.73 0.28 -40.85
N LEU A 36 18.07 1.57 -40.80
CA LEU A 36 17.33 2.63 -41.48
C LEU A 36 17.84 2.84 -42.90
N ARG A 37 16.91 3.16 -43.79
CA ARG A 37 17.24 3.73 -45.10
C ARG A 37 16.29 4.87 -45.42
N VAL A 38 16.78 5.87 -46.15
CA VAL A 38 15.95 6.96 -46.66
C VAL A 38 15.69 6.72 -48.13
N VAL A 39 14.42 6.70 -48.52
CA VAL A 39 13.98 6.49 -49.90
C VAL A 39 13.07 7.65 -50.30
N SER A 40 13.10 8.05 -51.57
CA SER A 40 12.15 9.03 -52.10
C SER A 40 10.77 8.38 -52.23
N ALA A 41 9.79 8.84 -51.45
CA ALA A 41 8.41 8.38 -51.59
C ALA A 41 7.77 8.98 -52.84
N PRO A 42 6.89 8.21 -53.53
CA PRO A 42 6.04 8.76 -54.59
C PRO A 42 5.23 9.94 -54.06
N PRO A 43 5.06 11.02 -54.85
CA PRO A 43 4.27 12.16 -54.42
C PRO A 43 2.79 11.76 -54.25
N GLU A 44 2.20 12.17 -53.12
CA GLU A 44 0.80 11.89 -52.80
C GLU A 44 -0.17 12.64 -53.73
N ASN A 45 0.24 13.79 -54.28
CA ASN A 45 -0.54 14.56 -55.25
C ASN A 45 0.21 14.77 -56.57
N PRO A 46 -0.48 14.84 -57.72
CA PRO A 46 0.13 15.17 -59.01
C PRO A 46 0.77 16.57 -58.96
N GLY A 47 2.10 16.64 -59.03
CA GLY A 47 2.86 17.89 -59.00
C GLY A 47 3.68 18.15 -57.72
N ASP A 48 3.49 17.34 -56.67
CA ASP A 48 4.28 17.46 -55.45
C ASP A 48 5.71 16.92 -55.65
N ARG A 49 6.67 17.53 -54.94
CA ARG A 49 8.04 17.00 -54.88
C ARG A 49 8.06 15.70 -54.06
N PRO A 50 8.79 14.68 -54.49
CA PRO A 50 8.92 13.45 -53.72
C PRO A 50 9.50 13.74 -52.33
N LYS A 51 8.80 13.30 -51.28
CA LYS A 51 9.22 13.51 -49.89
C LYS A 51 10.20 12.41 -49.47
N PRO A 52 11.24 12.70 -48.68
CA PRO A 52 12.09 11.68 -48.11
C PRO A 52 11.29 10.85 -47.10
N GLN A 53 11.29 9.53 -47.25
CA GLN A 53 10.63 8.58 -46.36
C GLN A 53 11.67 7.62 -45.76
N ILE A 54 11.67 7.54 -44.42
CA ILE A 54 12.51 6.59 -43.68
C ILE A 54 11.82 5.22 -43.71
N GLN A 55 12.56 4.19 -44.09
CA GLN A 55 12.12 2.80 -44.05
C GLN A 55 13.01 2.01 -43.09
N LEU A 56 12.41 1.08 -42.36
CA LEU A 56 13.10 0.21 -41.39
C LEU A 56 13.23 -1.19 -41.98
N ARG A 57 14.43 -1.79 -41.91
CA ARG A 57 14.61 -3.21 -42.22
C ARG A 57 13.90 -4.07 -41.17
N ILE A 58 13.30 -5.19 -41.58
CA ILE A 58 12.53 -6.04 -40.68
C ILE A 58 13.31 -6.51 -39.43
N ASP A 59 14.62 -6.73 -39.55
CA ASP A 59 15.48 -7.12 -38.41
C ASP A 59 15.56 -6.04 -37.32
N GLY A 60 15.38 -4.77 -37.71
CA GLY A 60 15.36 -3.63 -36.79
C GLY A 60 14.04 -3.47 -36.04
N LEU A 61 13.01 -4.26 -36.37
CA LEU A 61 11.68 -4.13 -35.78
C LEU A 61 11.69 -4.41 -34.27
N ALA A 62 12.46 -5.40 -33.82
CA ALA A 62 12.60 -5.71 -32.39
C ALA A 62 13.24 -4.55 -31.62
N LEU A 63 14.22 -3.86 -32.21
CA LEU A 63 14.83 -2.67 -31.63
C LEU A 63 13.86 -1.51 -31.59
N LEU A 64 13.08 -1.30 -32.67
CA LEU A 64 12.03 -0.28 -32.68
C LEU A 64 11.01 -0.51 -31.56
N ILE A 65 10.49 -1.74 -31.42
CA ILE A 65 9.54 -2.09 -30.35
C ILE A 65 10.14 -1.79 -28.99
N LYS A 66 11.39 -2.18 -28.75
CA LYS A 66 12.11 -1.86 -27.51
C LYS A 66 12.17 -0.35 -27.27
N LYS A 67 12.48 0.47 -28.27
CA LYS A 67 12.52 1.93 -28.12
C LYS A 67 11.14 2.54 -27.87
N LEU A 68 10.12 2.03 -28.53
CA LEU A 68 8.74 2.45 -28.30
C LEU A 68 8.28 2.13 -26.87
N THR A 69 8.70 1.00 -26.30
CA THR A 69 8.41 0.68 -24.88
C THR A 69 9.11 1.62 -23.88
N TYR A 70 10.22 2.26 -24.27
CA TYR A 70 10.90 3.28 -23.47
C TYR A 70 10.36 4.70 -23.73
N ASN A 71 9.42 4.87 -24.65
CA ASN A 71 8.82 6.15 -25.01
C ASN A 71 7.44 6.35 -24.34
N ILE A 72 7.24 5.74 -23.15
CA ILE A 72 6.08 6.06 -22.30
C ILE A 72 6.08 7.58 -22.08
N PRO A 73 4.96 8.28 -22.33
CA PRO A 73 4.89 9.71 -22.11
C PRO A 73 5.36 10.05 -20.69
N THR A 74 6.29 11.00 -20.58
CA THR A 74 6.78 11.48 -19.29
C THR A 74 5.63 11.92 -18.38
N ASP A 75 4.54 12.42 -18.98
CA ASP A 75 3.32 12.84 -18.29
C ASP A 75 2.63 11.67 -17.56
N ASP A 76 2.52 10.50 -18.18
CA ASP A 76 1.93 9.30 -17.56
C ASP A 76 2.79 8.79 -16.39
N ILE A 77 4.12 8.91 -16.52
CA ILE A 77 5.07 8.57 -15.45
C ILE A 77 4.92 9.57 -14.28
N ILE A 78 4.82 10.86 -14.58
CA ILE A 78 4.65 11.92 -13.58
C ILE A 78 3.31 11.75 -12.85
N GLU A 79 2.22 11.47 -13.55
CA GLU A 79 0.89 11.25 -12.95
C GLU A 79 0.92 10.03 -12.01
N ASN A 80 1.51 8.92 -12.44
CA ASN A 80 1.62 7.72 -11.63
C ASN A 80 2.46 7.97 -10.35
N LEU A 81 3.63 8.61 -10.49
CA LEU A 81 4.48 8.96 -9.36
C LEU A 81 3.76 9.93 -8.41
N SER A 82 2.98 10.89 -8.92
CA SER A 82 2.19 11.82 -8.11
C SER A 82 1.13 11.09 -7.29
N CYS A 83 0.42 10.14 -7.89
CA CYS A 83 -0.52 9.26 -7.20
C CYS A 83 0.18 8.44 -6.10
N GLN A 84 1.34 7.84 -6.40
CA GLN A 84 2.11 7.07 -5.41
C GLN A 84 2.55 7.93 -4.23
N VAL A 85 3.08 9.13 -4.48
CA VAL A 85 3.49 10.08 -3.42
C VAL A 85 2.28 10.47 -2.56
N PHE A 86 1.13 10.72 -3.17
CA PHE A 86 -0.11 11.01 -2.44
C PHE A 86 -0.51 9.84 -1.54
N HIS A 87 -0.54 8.61 -2.07
CA HIS A 87 -0.88 7.41 -1.30
C HIS A 87 0.09 7.17 -0.13
N ILE A 88 1.40 7.32 -0.36
CA ILE A 88 2.42 7.16 0.69
C ILE A 88 2.21 8.21 1.80
N THR A 89 1.93 9.46 1.42
CA THR A 89 1.69 10.53 2.39
C THR A 89 0.46 10.23 3.24
N HIS A 90 -0.64 9.80 2.61
CA HIS A 90 -1.87 9.45 3.31
C HIS A 90 -1.69 8.24 4.25
N LEU A 91 -0.95 7.22 3.81
CA LEU A 91 -0.64 6.05 4.63
C LEU A 91 0.18 6.45 5.86
N ARG A 92 1.16 7.34 5.69
CA ARG A 92 1.98 7.84 6.79
C ARG A 92 1.15 8.58 7.83
N GLU A 93 0.30 9.50 7.41
CA GLU A 93 -0.61 10.22 8.31
C GLU A 93 -1.54 9.26 9.07
N THR A 94 -2.01 8.21 8.40
CA THR A 94 -2.87 7.19 9.02
C THR A 94 -2.11 6.36 10.05
N CYS A 95 -0.86 5.98 9.74
CA CYS A 95 -0.01 5.26 10.67
C CYS A 95 0.30 6.10 11.92
N GLU A 96 0.65 7.38 11.76
CA GLU A 96 0.91 8.29 12.88
C GLU A 96 -0.33 8.44 13.78
N LYS A 97 -1.54 8.54 13.21
CA LYS A 97 -2.79 8.56 13.99
C LYS A 97 -3.01 7.25 14.75
N LEU A 98 -2.86 6.11 14.09
CA LEU A 98 -3.04 4.79 14.71
C LEU A 98 -2.02 4.54 15.83
N GLU A 99 -0.78 4.97 15.67
CA GLU A 99 0.23 4.89 16.73
C GLU A 99 -0.17 5.73 17.95
N THR A 100 -0.69 6.94 17.72
CA THR A 100 -1.16 7.83 18.78
C THR A 100 -2.36 7.23 19.53
N GLU A 101 -3.32 6.67 18.80
CA GLU A 101 -4.49 5.98 19.39
C GLU A 101 -4.07 4.74 20.17
N ASN A 102 -3.13 3.96 19.64
CA ASN A 102 -2.63 2.76 20.32
C ASN A 102 -1.91 3.11 21.64
N GLN A 103 -1.08 4.14 21.64
CA GLN A 103 -0.44 4.63 22.87
C GLN A 103 -1.48 5.08 23.92
N ALA A 104 -2.54 5.76 23.50
CA ALA A 104 -3.63 6.15 24.41
C ALA A 104 -4.35 4.92 25.00
N LEU A 105 -4.64 3.92 24.17
CA LEU A 105 -5.27 2.67 24.61
C LEU A 105 -4.39 1.86 25.56
N ILE A 106 -3.07 1.82 25.32
CA ILE A 106 -2.11 1.17 26.23
C ILE A 106 -2.16 1.84 27.60
N ALA A 107 -2.11 3.18 27.65
CA ALA A 107 -2.17 3.93 28.90
C ALA A 107 -3.50 3.72 29.64
N GLU A 108 -4.62 3.67 28.92
CA GLU A 108 -5.93 3.37 29.53
C GLU A 108 -5.98 1.93 30.09
N ASN A 109 -5.40 0.97 29.38
CA ASN A 109 -5.35 -0.42 29.83
C ASN A 109 -4.51 -0.57 31.11
N GLU A 110 -3.36 0.10 31.18
CA GLU A 110 -2.53 0.13 32.40
C GLU A 110 -3.30 0.70 33.60
N GLN A 111 -4.02 1.81 33.42
CA GLN A 111 -4.87 2.39 34.47
C GLN A 111 -6.00 1.44 34.90
N LEU A 112 -6.64 0.76 33.95
CA LEU A 112 -7.68 -0.22 34.25
C LEU A 112 -7.13 -1.43 35.02
N GLN A 113 -5.94 -1.91 34.64
CA GLN A 113 -5.27 -3.01 35.36
C GLN A 113 -4.94 -2.61 36.80
N GLU A 114 -4.43 -1.40 37.02
CA GLU A 114 -4.18 -0.88 38.36
C GLU A 114 -5.47 -0.84 39.19
N ARG A 115 -6.57 -0.31 38.63
CA ARG A 115 -7.87 -0.26 39.30
C ARG A 115 -8.46 -1.63 39.61
N VAL A 116 -8.27 -2.60 38.72
CA VAL A 116 -8.66 -3.99 38.98
C VAL A 116 -7.85 -4.56 40.14
N GLY A 117 -6.54 -4.27 40.18
CA GLY A 117 -5.67 -4.63 41.30
C GLY A 117 -6.15 -4.06 42.63
N THR A 118 -6.47 -2.76 42.67
CA THR A 118 -6.98 -2.13 43.90
C THR A 118 -8.30 -2.75 44.34
N PHE A 119 -9.25 -2.95 43.43
CA PHE A 119 -10.53 -3.58 43.78
C PHE A 119 -10.39 -5.03 44.25
N GLN A 120 -9.44 -5.77 43.69
CA GLN A 120 -9.17 -7.14 44.13
C GLN A 120 -8.61 -7.14 45.57
N THR A 121 -7.69 -6.24 45.89
CA THR A 121 -7.17 -6.11 47.27
C THR A 121 -8.25 -5.67 48.27
N GLU A 122 -9.10 -4.72 47.89
CA GLU A 122 -10.22 -4.28 48.74
C GLU A 122 -11.21 -5.43 48.99
N LYS A 123 -11.54 -6.19 47.93
CA LYS A 123 -12.40 -7.37 48.05
C LYS A 123 -11.83 -8.41 49.01
N ASP A 124 -10.54 -8.70 48.89
CA ASP A 124 -9.89 -9.70 49.74
C ASP A 124 -9.85 -9.24 51.21
N ASN A 125 -9.59 -7.95 51.46
CA ASN A 125 -9.66 -7.35 52.79
C ASN A 125 -11.07 -7.43 53.39
N LEU A 126 -12.09 -7.02 52.63
CA LEU A 126 -13.49 -7.07 53.07
C LEU A 126 -13.94 -8.52 53.33
N SER A 127 -13.52 -9.47 52.49
CA SER A 127 -13.82 -10.88 52.69
C SER A 127 -13.20 -11.41 53.99
N ALA A 128 -11.98 -10.99 54.32
CA ALA A 128 -11.33 -11.36 55.57
C ALA A 128 -12.05 -10.77 56.79
N GLU A 129 -12.45 -9.50 56.72
CA GLU A 129 -13.21 -8.82 57.79
C GLU A 129 -14.57 -9.50 58.02
N VAL A 130 -15.28 -9.89 56.95
CA VAL A 130 -16.55 -10.62 57.06
C VAL A 130 -16.37 -11.96 57.76
N GLU A 131 -15.33 -12.74 57.43
CA GLU A 131 -15.11 -14.05 58.06
C GLU A 131 -14.67 -13.91 59.53
N ASP A 132 -13.89 -12.87 59.86
CA ASP A 132 -13.55 -12.56 61.25
C ASP A 132 -14.79 -12.18 62.07
N LEU A 133 -15.62 -11.25 61.58
CA LEU A 133 -16.86 -10.86 62.24
C LEU A 133 -17.83 -12.04 62.43
N LYS A 134 -17.92 -12.91 61.42
CA LYS A 134 -18.72 -14.14 61.49
C LYS A 134 -18.19 -15.10 62.56
N SER A 135 -16.87 -15.24 62.65
CA SER A 135 -16.21 -16.05 63.69
C SER A 135 -16.47 -15.50 65.09
N GLN A 136 -16.36 -14.18 65.27
CA GLN A 136 -16.68 -13.50 66.53
C GLN A 136 -18.16 -13.70 66.92
N LEU A 137 -19.08 -13.59 65.97
CA LEU A 137 -20.52 -13.81 66.21
C LEU A 137 -20.80 -15.24 66.67
N ILE A 138 -20.16 -16.25 66.06
CA ILE A 138 -20.28 -17.65 66.46
C ILE A 138 -19.75 -17.86 67.89
N ALA A 139 -18.59 -17.27 68.21
CA ALA A 139 -18.01 -17.34 69.54
C ALA A 139 -18.93 -16.73 70.61
N GLU A 140 -19.50 -15.54 70.34
CA GLU A 140 -20.43 -14.88 71.27
C GLU A 140 -21.74 -15.66 71.45
N ARG A 141 -22.31 -16.22 70.37
CA ARG A 141 -23.46 -17.12 70.48
C ARG A 141 -23.16 -18.34 71.34
N SER A 142 -21.98 -18.91 71.20
CA SER A 142 -21.53 -20.07 71.98
C SER A 142 -21.41 -19.72 73.46
N LYS A 143 -20.77 -18.60 73.82
CA LYS A 143 -20.70 -18.10 75.21
C LYS A 143 -22.09 -17.88 75.81
N THR A 144 -22.98 -17.25 75.05
CA THR A 144 -24.37 -16.98 75.48
C THR A 144 -25.16 -18.26 75.71
N TRP A 145 -24.94 -19.28 74.88
CA TRP A 145 -25.56 -20.60 75.04
C TRP A 145 -25.05 -21.32 76.29
N VAL A 146 -23.72 -21.35 76.48
CA VAL A 146 -23.09 -21.94 77.68
C VAL A 146 -23.59 -21.26 78.96
N ALA A 147 -23.64 -19.92 79.00
CA ALA A 147 -24.15 -19.18 80.15
C ALA A 147 -25.63 -19.51 80.47
N ARG A 148 -26.46 -19.72 79.44
CA ARG A 148 -27.86 -20.14 79.61
C ARG A 148 -28.02 -21.58 80.09
N LEU A 149 -27.06 -22.45 79.81
CA LEU A 149 -27.08 -23.85 80.21
C LEU A 149 -26.65 -24.00 81.66
N LEU A 150 -25.60 -23.27 82.07
CA LEU A 150 -25.15 -23.21 83.47
C LEU A 150 -26.24 -22.65 84.41
N LYS A 151 -26.97 -21.61 84.00
CA LYS A 151 -28.09 -21.04 84.78
C LYS A 151 -29.31 -21.97 84.98
N ARG A 152 -29.41 -23.08 84.26
CA ARG A 152 -30.52 -24.05 84.40
C ARG A 152 -30.14 -25.29 85.21
N GLY A 153 -28.88 -25.41 85.63
CA GLY A 153 -28.36 -26.54 86.40
C GLY A 153 -28.33 -26.32 87.92
N ASP A 154 -28.59 -25.10 88.39
CA ASP A 154 -28.85 -24.75 89.80
C ASP A 154 -30.37 -24.69 90.06
#